data_AF-V5BZJ6-F1
#
_entry.id   AF-V5BZJ6-F1
#
_cell.length_a   1.000
_cell.length_b   1.000
_cell.length_c   1.000
_cell.angle_alpha   90.00
_cell.angle_beta   90.00
_cell.angle_gamma   90.00
#
_symmetry.space_group_name_H-M   'P 1'
#
loop_
_entity.id
_entity.type
_entity.pdbx_description
1 polymer ?
#
loop_
_entity_poly.entity_id
_entity_poly.type
_entity_poly.pdbx_seq_one_letter_code
_entity_poly.pdbx_strand_id
1 'polypeptide(L)'
;MNITDTVFSFVTNNKSLSTTFLLLFISLCFYLEFYSWYLIVLILSYLIAFGVDQQMYFYVFALGMLTAFAEIIGKFRDEPIKTLKSCYAVCYHVFNGLIAVFALKLMIVNGVQHSTELDRIKIILIAGLGSMLIMRSKLFNIKVGDKDIAVGPDQIMTVFLDFMETSIDRVRSLSRLRFVTEKLKDIDYDKVSKHCEALLNASQGNKDVLKEINEEIDKLNKDKDYSTQQKSFLLGFSLLKMGENFVSAIFDKAPSEWKFRAPIKEETSITAELASMFQSKEVECMAYSSMMCGKEFRLRLGWQNLEETKFRQQVNPVKCTLKGFELVFNKPIENDTIHGHANIVSVENGIVEGVVYKLDRSALDYLDKEEIGYIRKELTVTNAENKEIKIQVYIAESTREGLKPSKDYLDKILDGAREHQLSQEYITKIEKIESLS
;
A
#
# COMPACT_ATOMS: atom_id res chain seq x y z
N MET A 1 -32.06 -46.11 -11.33
CA MET A 1 -32.44 -44.72 -11.02
C MET A 1 -31.13 -43.96 -10.81
N ASN A 2 -30.74 -43.14 -11.79
CA ASN A 2 -29.41 -42.56 -11.89
C ASN A 2 -29.25 -41.44 -10.84
N ILE A 3 -28.25 -41.54 -9.98
CA ILE A 3 -27.95 -40.54 -8.94
C ILE A 3 -27.66 -39.17 -9.57
N THR A 4 -27.10 -39.16 -10.78
CA THR A 4 -26.88 -37.97 -11.61
C THR A 4 -28.18 -37.26 -12.01
N ASP A 5 -29.23 -37.99 -12.36
CA ASP A 5 -30.52 -37.40 -12.77
C ASP A 5 -31.31 -36.86 -11.55
N THR A 6 -31.17 -37.53 -10.40
CA THR A 6 -31.77 -37.08 -9.14
C THR A 6 -31.09 -35.81 -8.62
N VAL A 7 -29.76 -35.73 -8.70
CA VAL A 7 -28.98 -34.54 -8.30
C VAL A 7 -29.21 -33.37 -9.28
N PHE A 8 -29.25 -33.64 -10.58
CA PHE A 8 -29.48 -32.60 -11.59
C PHE A 8 -30.90 -32.02 -11.47
N SER A 9 -31.94 -32.86 -11.28
CA SER A 9 -33.32 -32.37 -11.09
C SER A 9 -33.53 -31.63 -9.76
N PHE A 10 -32.80 -32.03 -8.70
CA PHE A 10 -32.86 -31.36 -7.40
C PHE A 10 -32.21 -29.97 -7.43
N VAL A 11 -31.13 -29.80 -8.19
CA VAL A 11 -30.45 -28.51 -8.37
C VAL A 11 -31.23 -27.58 -9.29
N THR A 12 -31.88 -28.09 -10.35
CA THR A 12 -32.67 -27.26 -11.28
C THR A 12 -34.01 -26.80 -10.71
N ASN A 13 -34.63 -27.57 -9.80
CA ASN A 13 -35.93 -27.23 -9.21
C ASN A 13 -35.85 -26.23 -8.04
N ASN A 14 -34.66 -25.97 -7.50
CA ASN A 14 -34.48 -25.10 -6.34
C ASN A 14 -33.58 -23.92 -6.70
N LYS A 15 -34.17 -22.90 -7.33
CA LYS A 15 -33.47 -21.64 -7.70
C LYS A 15 -32.74 -20.98 -6.52
N SER A 16 -33.23 -21.14 -5.28
CA SER A 16 -32.53 -20.60 -4.09
C SER A 16 -31.31 -21.41 -3.69
N LEU A 17 -31.32 -22.73 -3.90
CA LEU A 17 -30.20 -23.62 -3.57
C LEU A 17 -29.06 -23.45 -4.58
N SER A 18 -29.39 -23.19 -5.85
CA SER A 18 -28.40 -22.88 -6.89
C SER A 18 -27.71 -21.53 -6.66
N THR A 19 -28.45 -20.49 -6.24
CA THR A 19 -27.84 -19.19 -5.89
C THR A 19 -27.05 -19.25 -4.59
N THR A 20 -27.52 -20.00 -3.58
CA THR A 20 -26.79 -20.15 -2.31
C THR A 20 -25.49 -20.94 -2.53
N PHE A 21 -25.52 -22.01 -3.32
CA PHE A 21 -24.33 -22.76 -3.69
C PHE A 21 -23.36 -21.91 -4.54
N LEU A 22 -23.88 -21.10 -5.48
CA LEU A 22 -23.08 -20.17 -6.27
C LEU A 22 -22.44 -19.09 -5.39
N LEU A 23 -23.17 -18.51 -4.43
CA LEU A 23 -22.66 -17.52 -3.49
C LEU A 23 -21.63 -18.13 -2.53
N LEU A 24 -21.84 -19.37 -2.08
CA LEU A 24 -20.91 -20.09 -1.22
C LEU A 24 -19.63 -20.47 -1.99
N PHE A 25 -19.77 -20.86 -3.26
CA PHE A 25 -18.65 -21.12 -4.17
C PHE A 25 -17.87 -19.83 -4.48
N ILE A 26 -18.57 -18.72 -4.78
CA ILE A 26 -17.95 -17.40 -4.97
C ILE A 26 -17.23 -16.96 -3.70
N SER A 27 -17.88 -17.10 -2.54
CA SER A 27 -17.29 -16.77 -1.23
C SER A 27 -16.08 -17.65 -0.91
N LEU A 28 -16.11 -18.94 -1.27
CA LEU A 28 -15.01 -19.87 -1.12
C LEU A 28 -13.86 -19.54 -2.08
N CYS A 29 -14.16 -19.12 -3.32
CA CYS A 29 -13.18 -18.63 -4.28
C CYS A 29 -12.53 -17.32 -3.84
N PHE A 30 -13.28 -16.42 -3.20
CA PHE A 30 -12.72 -15.22 -2.57
C PHE A 30 -11.88 -15.56 -1.33
N TYR A 31 -12.30 -16.55 -0.53
CA TYR A 31 -11.59 -17.00 0.68
C TYR A 31 -10.28 -17.76 0.38
N LEU A 32 -10.25 -18.53 -0.71
CA LEU A 32 -9.06 -19.28 -1.17
C LEU A 32 -8.14 -18.48 -2.11
N GLU A 33 -8.41 -17.18 -2.30
CA GLU A 33 -7.67 -16.29 -3.20
C GLU A 33 -7.46 -16.90 -4.62
N PHE A 34 -6.39 -16.48 -5.32
CA PHE A 34 -6.05 -16.88 -6.69
C PHE A 34 -5.72 -18.38 -6.88
N TYR A 35 -5.72 -19.19 -5.81
CA TYR A 35 -5.56 -20.65 -5.90
C TYR A 35 -6.78 -21.35 -6.51
N SER A 36 -7.94 -20.68 -6.53
CA SER A 36 -9.17 -21.15 -7.18
C SER A 36 -8.97 -21.50 -8.66
N TRP A 37 -8.08 -20.81 -9.37
CA TRP A 37 -7.78 -21.12 -10.77
C TRP A 37 -7.20 -22.51 -11.00
N TYR A 38 -6.33 -22.99 -10.09
CA TYR A 38 -5.79 -24.36 -10.19
C TYR A 38 -6.89 -25.40 -10.00
N LEU A 39 -7.80 -25.17 -9.05
CA LEU A 39 -8.94 -26.06 -8.83
C LEU A 39 -9.87 -26.07 -10.04
N ILE A 40 -10.17 -24.90 -10.62
CA ILE A 40 -10.98 -24.78 -11.84
C ILE A 40 -10.34 -25.53 -13.00
N VAL A 41 -9.03 -25.38 -13.22
CA VAL A 41 -8.28 -26.08 -14.27
C VAL A 41 -8.30 -27.60 -14.05
N LEU A 42 -8.15 -28.07 -12.81
CA LEU A 42 -8.21 -29.50 -12.50
C LEU A 42 -9.62 -30.07 -12.68
N ILE A 43 -10.67 -29.34 -12.26
CA ILE A 43 -12.06 -29.76 -12.46
C ILE A 43 -12.40 -29.79 -13.95
N LEU A 44 -12.04 -28.75 -14.71
CA LEU A 44 -12.28 -28.71 -16.16
C LEU A 44 -11.55 -29.83 -16.87
N SER A 45 -10.28 -30.09 -16.55
CA SER A 45 -9.52 -31.18 -17.16
C SER A 45 -10.11 -32.56 -16.81
N TYR A 46 -10.60 -32.74 -15.58
CA TYR A 46 -11.34 -33.94 -15.17
C TYR A 46 -12.63 -34.11 -16.00
N LEU A 47 -13.47 -33.07 -16.07
CA LEU A 47 -14.73 -33.13 -16.81
C LEU A 47 -14.51 -33.42 -18.30
N ILE A 48 -13.48 -32.81 -18.92
CA ILE A 48 -13.12 -33.05 -20.32
C ILE A 48 -12.64 -34.50 -20.51
N ALA A 49 -11.74 -35.00 -19.65
CA ALA A 49 -11.19 -36.35 -19.77
C ALA A 49 -12.28 -37.43 -19.62
N PHE A 50 -13.21 -37.24 -18.69
CA PHE A 50 -14.33 -38.14 -18.47
C PHE A 50 -15.40 -38.02 -19.56
N GLY A 51 -15.63 -36.82 -20.11
CA GLY A 51 -16.56 -36.62 -21.23
C GLY A 51 -16.10 -37.28 -22.53
N VAL A 52 -14.80 -37.52 -22.71
CA VAL A 52 -14.20 -38.17 -23.89
C VAL A 52 -13.89 -39.66 -23.62
N ASP A 53 -14.27 -40.20 -22.46
CA ASP A 53 -13.99 -41.58 -22.00
C ASP A 53 -12.49 -41.94 -22.04
N GLN A 54 -11.63 -40.97 -21.74
CA GLN A 54 -10.17 -41.11 -21.75
C GLN A 54 -9.59 -40.60 -20.44
N GLN A 55 -9.86 -41.35 -19.35
CA GLN A 55 -9.45 -40.99 -17.98
C GLN A 55 -7.93 -40.75 -17.85
N MET A 56 -7.12 -41.43 -18.67
CA MET A 56 -5.66 -41.26 -18.70
C MET A 56 -5.24 -39.82 -19.01
N TYR A 57 -6.02 -39.07 -19.80
CA TYR A 57 -5.72 -37.66 -20.10
C TYR A 57 -5.70 -36.78 -18.85
N PHE A 58 -6.60 -37.01 -17.89
CA PHE A 58 -6.61 -36.25 -16.64
C PHE A 58 -5.35 -36.49 -15.82
N TYR A 59 -4.98 -37.76 -15.61
CA TYR A 59 -3.81 -38.11 -14.80
C TYR A 59 -2.51 -37.62 -15.43
N VAL A 60 -2.37 -37.72 -16.75
CA VAL A 60 -1.20 -37.21 -17.47
C VAL A 60 -1.14 -35.69 -17.41
N PHE A 61 -2.28 -35.00 -17.58
CA PHE A 61 -2.35 -33.54 -17.45
C PHE A 61 -1.93 -33.08 -16.04
N ALA A 62 -2.49 -33.71 -15.01
CA ALA A 62 -2.16 -33.41 -13.61
C ALA A 62 -0.68 -33.65 -13.30
N LEU A 63 -0.08 -34.70 -13.87
CA LEU A 63 1.33 -35.00 -13.70
C LEU A 63 2.21 -33.97 -14.42
N GLY A 64 1.82 -33.50 -15.60
CA GLY A 64 2.46 -32.37 -16.28
C GLY A 64 2.38 -31.08 -15.44
N MET A 65 1.22 -30.75 -14.87
CA MET A 65 1.10 -29.61 -13.94
C MET A 65 2.02 -29.76 -12.73
N LEU A 66 2.14 -30.96 -12.15
CA LEU A 66 3.00 -31.21 -10.98
C LEU A 66 4.49 -30.96 -11.30
N THR A 67 4.94 -31.32 -12.50
CA THR A 67 6.32 -31.04 -12.91
C THR A 67 6.59 -29.55 -13.11
N ALA A 68 5.62 -28.80 -13.65
CA ALA A 68 5.69 -27.35 -13.78
C ALA A 68 5.73 -26.65 -12.41
N PHE A 69 4.98 -27.17 -11.45
CA PHE A 69 4.99 -26.70 -10.07
C PHE A 69 6.38 -26.81 -9.44
N ALA A 70 7.03 -27.97 -9.59
CA ALA A 70 8.40 -28.18 -9.11
C ALA A 70 9.41 -27.22 -9.75
N GLU A 71 9.21 -26.88 -11.03
CA GLU A 71 10.07 -25.93 -11.76
C GLU A 71 9.93 -24.50 -11.27
N ILE A 72 8.70 -24.02 -11.08
CA ILE A 72 8.44 -22.67 -10.56
C ILE A 72 9.02 -22.53 -9.15
N ILE A 73 8.84 -23.52 -8.28
CA ILE A 73 9.43 -23.49 -6.94
C ILE A 73 10.97 -23.45 -7.01
N GLY A 74 11.57 -24.20 -7.92
CA GLY A 74 13.01 -24.20 -8.12
C GLY A 74 13.57 -22.87 -8.64
N LYS A 75 12.81 -22.19 -9.52
CA LYS A 75 13.20 -20.92 -10.16
C LYS A 75 13.00 -19.72 -9.24
N PHE A 76 11.87 -19.62 -8.52
CA PHE A 76 11.51 -18.45 -7.70
C PHE A 76 11.71 -18.70 -6.20
N ARG A 77 12.96 -18.65 -5.73
CA ARG A 77 13.31 -19.03 -4.35
C ARG A 77 12.82 -18.07 -3.26
N ASP A 78 12.74 -16.77 -3.56
CA ASP A 78 12.46 -15.76 -2.52
C ASP A 78 11.00 -15.76 -2.07
N GLU A 79 10.04 -15.97 -2.98
CA GLU A 79 8.60 -16.02 -2.68
C GLU A 79 7.84 -16.97 -3.65
N PRO A 80 8.11 -18.29 -3.62
CA PRO A 80 7.54 -19.24 -4.58
C PRO A 80 6.01 -19.29 -4.50
N ILE A 81 5.46 -19.23 -3.28
CA ILE A 81 4.02 -19.34 -3.02
C ILE A 81 3.24 -18.14 -3.59
N LYS A 82 3.78 -16.92 -3.50
CA LYS A 82 3.16 -15.72 -4.09
C LYS A 82 3.26 -15.75 -5.61
N THR A 83 4.35 -16.27 -6.17
CA THR A 83 4.56 -16.43 -7.62
C THR A 83 3.49 -17.33 -8.24
N LEU A 84 3.13 -18.42 -7.55
CA LEU A 84 2.06 -19.35 -7.97
C LEU A 84 0.68 -18.68 -8.07
N LYS A 85 0.44 -17.57 -7.36
CA LYS A 85 -0.81 -16.80 -7.45
C LYS A 85 -0.93 -15.98 -8.74
N SER A 86 0.07 -15.98 -9.62
CA SER A 86 -0.04 -15.24 -10.89
C SER A 86 -0.83 -16.05 -11.94
N CYS A 87 -1.60 -15.37 -12.79
CA CYS A 87 -2.24 -16.01 -13.94
C CYS A 87 -1.22 -16.61 -14.91
N TYR A 88 -0.04 -16.01 -15.03
CA TYR A 88 1.07 -16.50 -15.84
C TYR A 88 1.59 -17.85 -15.34
N ALA A 89 1.69 -18.05 -14.02
CA ALA A 89 2.03 -19.34 -13.44
C ALA A 89 0.96 -20.40 -13.79
N VAL A 90 -0.33 -20.07 -13.71
CA VAL A 90 -1.42 -20.99 -14.12
C VAL A 90 -1.29 -21.37 -15.59
N CYS A 91 -1.06 -20.40 -16.48
CA CYS A 91 -0.83 -20.66 -17.91
C CYS A 91 0.34 -21.63 -18.15
N TYR A 92 1.43 -21.48 -17.41
CA TYR A 92 2.59 -22.39 -17.50
C TYR A 92 2.25 -23.81 -17.07
N HIS A 93 1.50 -23.98 -15.98
CA HIS A 93 1.05 -25.31 -15.55
C HIS A 93 0.12 -25.96 -16.58
N VAL A 94 -0.84 -25.20 -17.12
CA VAL A 94 -1.74 -25.67 -18.18
C VAL A 94 -0.95 -26.10 -19.41
N PHE A 95 0.00 -25.29 -19.85
CA PHE A 95 0.84 -25.58 -21.01
C PHE A 95 1.63 -26.89 -20.82
N ASN A 96 2.23 -27.07 -19.65
CA ASN A 96 2.93 -28.30 -19.28
C ASN A 96 2.01 -29.53 -19.23
N GLY A 97 0.80 -29.37 -18.68
CA GLY A 97 -0.22 -30.42 -18.72
C GLY A 97 -0.62 -30.79 -20.16
N LEU A 98 -0.78 -29.81 -21.05
CA LEU A 98 -1.14 -30.04 -22.45
C LEU A 98 -0.03 -30.75 -23.23
N ILE A 99 1.24 -30.42 -22.98
CA ILE A 99 2.39 -31.13 -23.55
C ILE A 99 2.37 -32.61 -23.14
N ALA A 100 2.12 -32.89 -21.86
CA ALA A 100 2.01 -34.26 -21.37
C ALA A 100 0.86 -35.02 -22.05
N VAL A 101 -0.32 -34.40 -22.17
CA VAL A 101 -1.47 -34.99 -22.87
C VAL A 101 -1.17 -35.21 -24.35
N PHE A 102 -0.45 -34.30 -25.00
CA PHE A 102 -0.02 -34.45 -26.39
C PHE A 102 0.89 -35.67 -26.56
N ALA A 103 1.84 -35.88 -25.63
CA ALA A 103 2.69 -37.07 -25.64
C ALA A 103 1.86 -38.36 -25.49
N LEU A 104 0.88 -38.39 -24.59
CA LEU A 104 -0.03 -39.53 -24.46
C LEU A 104 -0.82 -39.77 -25.76
N LYS A 105 -1.34 -38.71 -26.39
CA LYS A 105 -2.05 -38.83 -27.66
C LYS A 105 -1.16 -39.42 -28.75
N LEU A 106 0.10 -39.00 -28.84
CA LEU A 106 1.06 -39.58 -29.79
C LEU A 106 1.29 -41.07 -29.51
N MET A 107 1.46 -41.47 -28.25
CA MET A 107 1.64 -42.89 -27.90
C MET A 107 0.43 -43.73 -28.32
N ILE A 108 -0.79 -43.26 -28.04
CA ILE A 108 -2.03 -43.97 -28.41
C ILE A 108 -2.16 -44.09 -29.93
N VAL A 109 -1.92 -43.01 -30.68
CA VAL A 109 -2.02 -43.00 -32.15
C VAL A 109 -0.99 -43.92 -32.80
N ASN A 110 0.19 -44.08 -32.19
CA ASN A 110 1.23 -44.99 -32.67
C ASN A 110 1.03 -46.46 -32.21
N GLY A 111 -0.15 -46.79 -31.67
CA GLY A 111 -0.53 -48.17 -31.38
C GLY A 111 0.00 -48.74 -30.07
N VAL A 112 0.41 -47.89 -29.12
CA VAL A 112 0.80 -48.36 -27.78
C VAL A 112 -0.43 -48.93 -27.07
N GLN A 113 -0.44 -50.26 -26.89
CA GLN A 113 -1.52 -50.98 -26.22
C GLN A 113 -1.50 -50.77 -24.70
N HIS A 114 -2.67 -50.71 -24.09
CA HIS A 114 -2.85 -50.50 -22.64
C HIS A 114 -3.89 -51.47 -22.06
N SER A 115 -3.64 -52.77 -22.26
CA SER A 115 -4.57 -53.86 -21.93
C SER A 115 -4.64 -54.17 -20.43
N THR A 116 -3.60 -53.86 -19.66
CA THR A 116 -3.59 -54.04 -18.19
C THR A 116 -3.58 -52.71 -17.44
N GLU A 117 -4.04 -52.70 -16.19
CA GLU A 117 -3.94 -51.52 -15.31
C GLU A 117 -2.49 -51.09 -15.09
N LEU A 118 -1.55 -52.04 -15.05
CA LEU A 118 -0.12 -51.75 -14.94
C LEU A 118 0.40 -51.00 -16.18
N ASP A 119 -0.08 -51.36 -17.37
CA ASP A 119 0.31 -50.67 -18.62
C ASP A 119 -0.23 -49.25 -18.66
N ARG A 120 -1.45 -49.03 -18.16
CA ARG A 120 -2.02 -47.67 -18.03
C ARG A 120 -1.17 -46.79 -17.12
N ILE A 121 -0.77 -47.30 -15.94
CA ILE A 121 0.10 -46.56 -15.01
C ILE A 121 1.44 -46.25 -15.65
N LYS A 122 2.07 -47.23 -16.32
CA LYS A 122 3.35 -47.02 -17.03
C LYS A 122 3.22 -45.95 -18.10
N ILE A 123 2.19 -46.00 -18.92
CA ILE A 123 1.96 -45.03 -20.00
C ILE A 123 1.71 -43.63 -19.44
N ILE A 124 0.95 -43.52 -18.34
CA ILE A 124 0.74 -42.23 -17.65
C ILE A 124 2.07 -41.64 -17.18
N LEU A 125 2.91 -42.45 -16.53
CA LEU A 125 4.22 -42.01 -16.05
C LEU A 125 5.17 -41.66 -17.20
N ILE A 126 5.21 -42.48 -18.26
CA ILE A 126 6.06 -42.25 -19.44
C ILE A 126 5.61 -40.97 -20.18
N ALA A 127 4.32 -40.80 -20.43
CA ALA A 127 3.82 -39.61 -21.12
C ALA A 127 4.00 -38.35 -20.26
N GLY A 128 3.68 -38.42 -18.97
CA GLY A 128 3.77 -37.27 -18.07
C GLY A 128 5.20 -36.86 -17.74
N LEU A 129 6.06 -37.78 -17.30
CA LEU A 129 7.46 -37.46 -16.94
C LEU A 129 8.38 -37.44 -18.16
N GLY A 130 8.16 -38.34 -19.14
CA GLY A 130 9.00 -38.45 -20.33
C GLY A 130 8.81 -37.26 -21.27
N SER A 131 7.60 -36.70 -21.38
CA SER A 131 7.40 -35.46 -22.14
C SER A 131 8.24 -34.32 -21.58
N MET A 132 8.33 -34.20 -20.25
CA MET A 132 9.17 -33.19 -19.59
C MET A 132 10.66 -33.43 -19.81
N LEU A 133 11.10 -34.69 -19.78
CA LEU A 133 12.49 -35.02 -20.10
C LEU A 133 12.87 -34.59 -21.53
N ILE A 134 11.97 -34.82 -22.49
CA ILE A 134 12.17 -34.39 -23.88
C ILE A 134 12.13 -32.87 -23.98
N MET A 135 11.14 -32.22 -23.35
CA MET A 135 11.02 -30.76 -23.39
C MET A 135 12.20 -30.04 -22.73
N ARG A 136 12.88 -30.66 -21.77
CA ARG A 136 14.09 -30.12 -21.14
C ARG A 136 15.39 -30.51 -21.83
N SER A 137 15.31 -31.24 -22.95
CA SER A 137 16.51 -31.67 -23.67
C SER A 137 17.16 -30.49 -24.40
N LYS A 138 18.48 -30.38 -24.25
CA LYS A 138 19.34 -29.46 -24.99
C LYS A 138 20.01 -30.26 -26.10
N LEU A 139 19.68 -29.99 -27.36
CA LEU A 139 20.16 -30.78 -28.49
C LEU A 139 21.60 -30.42 -28.85
N PHE A 140 21.92 -29.13 -28.88
CA PHE A 140 23.28 -28.63 -29.10
C PHE A 140 23.39 -27.17 -28.62
N ASN A 141 24.61 -26.70 -28.34
CA ASN A 141 24.85 -25.32 -27.95
C ASN A 141 25.38 -24.52 -29.14
N ILE A 142 24.77 -23.37 -29.44
CA ILE A 142 25.30 -22.40 -30.39
C ILE A 142 25.91 -21.24 -29.62
N LYS A 143 27.12 -20.85 -29.98
CA LYS A 143 27.78 -19.68 -29.44
C LYS A 143 27.38 -18.44 -30.25
N VAL A 144 26.69 -17.50 -29.62
CA VAL A 144 26.28 -16.22 -30.24
C VAL A 144 26.87 -15.08 -29.40
N GLY A 145 27.94 -14.47 -29.91
CA GLY A 145 28.76 -13.52 -29.14
C GLY A 145 29.47 -14.22 -27.97
N ASP A 146 29.37 -13.65 -26.77
CA ASP A 146 29.96 -14.23 -25.54
C ASP A 146 29.00 -15.16 -24.78
N LYS A 147 27.84 -15.50 -25.35
CA LYS A 147 26.84 -16.37 -24.73
C LYS A 147 26.69 -17.68 -25.49
N ASP A 148 26.81 -18.79 -24.76
CA ASP A 148 26.43 -20.12 -25.24
C ASP A 148 24.92 -20.31 -25.05
N ILE A 149 24.17 -20.40 -26.14
CA ILE A 149 22.72 -20.59 -26.15
C ILE A 149 22.45 -22.05 -26.49
N ALA A 150 21.78 -22.77 -25.60
CA ALA A 150 21.32 -24.12 -25.87
C ALA A 150 20.13 -24.11 -26.84
N VAL A 151 20.25 -24.83 -27.94
CA VAL A 151 19.20 -25.03 -28.94
C VAL A 151 18.56 -26.39 -28.71
N GLY A 152 17.25 -26.37 -28.46
CA GLY A 152 16.45 -27.56 -28.20
C GLY A 152 15.02 -27.20 -27.79
N PRO A 153 14.16 -28.20 -27.53
CA PRO A 153 12.81 -27.99 -27.01
C PRO A 153 12.77 -27.15 -25.71
N ASP A 154 13.85 -27.16 -24.94
CA ASP A 154 14.04 -26.41 -23.67
C ASP A 154 13.88 -24.90 -23.86
N GLN A 155 14.17 -24.39 -25.06
CA GLN A 155 14.00 -22.97 -25.38
C GLN A 155 12.54 -22.54 -25.27
N ILE A 156 11.58 -23.43 -25.56
CA ILE A 156 10.15 -23.12 -25.43
C ILE A 156 9.82 -22.91 -23.95
N MET A 157 10.30 -23.78 -23.04
CA MET A 157 10.06 -23.60 -21.61
C MET A 157 10.72 -22.33 -21.10
N THR A 158 11.95 -22.09 -21.53
CA THR A 158 12.73 -20.90 -21.15
C THR A 158 12.01 -19.61 -21.53
N VAL A 159 11.50 -19.49 -22.76
CA VAL A 159 10.75 -18.30 -23.20
C VAL A 159 9.50 -18.07 -22.35
N PHE A 160 8.76 -19.11 -21.99
CA PHE A 160 7.60 -18.99 -21.12
C PHE A 160 7.98 -18.56 -19.70
N LEU A 161 9.03 -19.16 -19.14
CA LEU A 161 9.53 -18.83 -17.80
C LEU A 161 10.07 -17.40 -17.74
N ASP A 162 10.74 -16.92 -18.77
CA ASP A 162 11.28 -15.54 -18.85
C ASP A 162 10.17 -14.51 -19.04
N PHE A 163 9.16 -14.84 -19.86
CA PHE A 163 7.95 -14.03 -19.99
C PHE A 163 7.19 -13.92 -18.66
N MET A 164 7.03 -15.04 -17.95
CA MET A 164 6.40 -15.07 -16.63
C MET A 164 7.17 -14.20 -15.64
N GLU A 165 8.48 -14.36 -15.56
CA GLU A 165 9.37 -13.59 -14.69
C GLU A 165 9.24 -12.08 -14.96
N THR A 166 9.39 -11.67 -16.22
CA THR A 166 9.26 -10.25 -16.63
C THR A 166 7.88 -9.69 -16.27
N SER A 167 6.82 -10.48 -16.46
CA SER A 167 5.45 -10.06 -16.18
C SER A 167 5.17 -9.93 -14.69
N ILE A 168 5.70 -10.86 -13.88
CA ILE A 168 5.62 -10.82 -12.42
C ILE A 168 6.42 -9.63 -11.89
N ASP A 169 7.63 -9.41 -12.38
CA ASP A 169 8.49 -8.32 -11.94
C ASP A 169 7.92 -6.94 -12.27
N ARG A 170 7.23 -6.80 -13.41
CA ARG A 170 6.51 -5.56 -13.73
C ARG A 170 5.40 -5.24 -12.73
N VAL A 171 4.59 -6.23 -12.37
CA VAL A 171 3.52 -6.04 -11.37
C VAL A 171 4.11 -5.81 -9.97
N ARG A 172 5.14 -6.57 -9.63
CA ARG A 172 5.83 -6.51 -8.34
C ARG A 172 6.55 -5.18 -8.14
N SER A 173 7.22 -4.63 -9.15
CA SER A 173 7.92 -3.35 -9.05
C SER A 173 6.96 -2.19 -8.76
N LEU A 174 5.77 -2.18 -9.37
CA LEU A 174 4.71 -1.23 -9.06
C LEU A 174 4.18 -1.40 -7.63
N SER A 175 3.97 -2.64 -7.18
CA SER A 175 3.54 -2.94 -5.80
C SER A 175 4.58 -2.45 -4.78
N ARG A 176 5.86 -2.74 -5.01
CA ARG A 176 6.98 -2.31 -4.15
C ARG A 176 7.12 -0.79 -4.12
N LEU A 177 6.98 -0.13 -5.27
CA LEU A 177 6.99 1.33 -5.34
C LEU A 177 5.90 1.92 -4.44
N ARG A 178 4.65 1.50 -4.63
CA ARG A 178 3.52 1.98 -3.81
C ARG A 178 3.76 1.72 -2.33
N PHE A 179 4.13 0.48 -1.99
CA PHE A 179 4.42 0.08 -0.61
C PHE A 179 5.48 0.96 0.05
N VAL A 180 6.64 1.16 -0.60
CA VAL A 180 7.71 2.02 -0.05
C VAL A 180 7.26 3.47 0.05
N THR A 181 6.60 4.00 -0.98
CA THR A 181 6.13 5.39 -0.96
C THR A 181 5.08 5.62 0.11
N GLU A 182 4.22 4.65 0.39
CA GLU A 182 3.21 4.75 1.44
C GLU A 182 3.85 4.69 2.83
N LYS A 183 4.74 3.72 3.07
CA LYS A 183 5.34 3.49 4.40
C LYS A 183 6.36 4.54 4.80
N LEU A 184 7.12 5.08 3.85
CA LEU A 184 8.20 6.04 4.11
C LEU A 184 7.88 7.45 3.63
N LYS A 185 6.62 7.73 3.26
CA LYS A 185 6.15 9.11 3.10
C LYS A 185 6.33 9.85 4.42
N ASP A 186 6.88 11.05 4.34
CA ASP A 186 7.08 11.89 5.53
C ASP A 186 8.03 11.25 6.56
N ILE A 187 9.01 10.47 6.11
CA ILE A 187 10.10 9.97 6.95
C ILE A 187 11.37 10.74 6.62
N ASP A 188 12.02 11.28 7.64
CA ASP A 188 13.31 11.95 7.57
C ASP A 188 14.43 10.91 7.67
N TYR A 189 15.09 10.67 6.52
CA TYR A 189 16.19 9.71 6.39
C TYR A 189 17.28 9.92 7.44
N ASP A 190 17.64 11.16 7.71
CA ASP A 190 18.80 11.49 8.57
C ASP A 190 18.54 11.10 10.03
N LYS A 191 17.26 10.98 10.41
CA LYS A 191 16.85 10.57 11.75
C LYS A 191 16.72 9.05 11.91
N VAL A 192 16.48 8.33 10.82
CA VAL A 192 16.16 6.89 10.88
C VAL A 192 17.28 5.98 10.38
N SER A 193 18.19 6.46 9.53
CA SER A 193 19.24 5.64 8.89
C SER A 193 20.06 4.81 9.88
N LYS A 194 20.58 5.45 10.94
CA LYS A 194 21.32 4.76 12.01
C LYS A 194 20.50 3.74 12.78
N HIS A 195 19.20 4.01 12.97
CA HIS A 195 18.31 3.08 13.63
C HIS A 195 18.11 1.82 12.78
N CYS A 196 17.91 2.00 11.47
CA CYS A 196 17.83 0.89 10.52
C CYS A 196 19.13 0.09 10.46
N GLU A 197 20.31 0.74 10.41
CA GLU A 197 21.62 0.06 10.48
C GLU A 197 21.74 -0.80 11.73
N ALA A 198 21.35 -0.28 12.90
CA ALA A 198 21.39 -1.03 14.16
C ALA A 198 20.46 -2.27 14.13
N LEU A 199 19.24 -2.12 13.60
CA LEU A 199 18.30 -3.23 13.45
C LEU A 199 18.81 -4.30 12.46
N LEU A 200 19.40 -3.88 11.34
CA LEU A 200 20.00 -4.79 10.36
C LEU A 200 21.16 -5.58 10.96
N ASN A 201 22.03 -4.91 11.71
CA ASN A 201 23.17 -5.55 12.38
C ASN A 201 22.74 -6.51 13.50
N ALA A 202 21.59 -6.27 14.13
CA ALA A 202 20.99 -7.16 15.12
C ALA A 202 20.22 -8.34 14.49
N SER A 203 19.91 -8.28 13.20
CA SER A 203 19.13 -9.30 12.50
C SER A 203 19.97 -10.57 12.23
N GLN A 204 19.36 -11.74 12.42
CA GLN A 204 19.99 -13.05 12.13
C GLN A 204 19.83 -13.49 10.66
N GLY A 205 19.59 -12.54 9.76
CA GLY A 205 19.31 -12.79 8.34
C GLY A 205 20.51 -13.30 7.53
N ASN A 206 20.29 -13.45 6.23
CA ASN A 206 21.35 -13.79 5.28
C ASN A 206 22.44 -12.70 5.30
N LYS A 207 23.67 -13.07 5.69
CA LYS A 207 24.79 -12.14 5.84
C LYS A 207 25.15 -11.40 4.56
N ASP A 208 24.98 -12.04 3.40
CA ASP A 208 25.28 -11.41 2.11
C ASP A 208 24.26 -10.30 1.81
N VAL A 209 22.98 -10.56 2.07
CA VAL A 209 21.90 -9.56 1.93
C VAL A 209 22.11 -8.41 2.91
N LEU A 210 22.43 -8.70 4.17
CA LEU A 210 22.70 -7.66 5.18
C LEU A 210 23.89 -6.76 4.77
N LYS A 211 24.96 -7.37 4.23
CA LYS A 211 26.12 -6.64 3.75
C LYS A 211 25.75 -5.72 2.58
N GLU A 212 24.99 -6.23 1.62
CA GLU A 212 24.53 -5.45 0.46
C GLU A 212 23.68 -4.25 0.87
N ILE A 213 22.74 -4.44 1.81
CA ILE A 213 21.92 -3.35 2.34
C ILE A 213 22.79 -2.29 3.03
N ASN A 214 23.72 -2.70 3.89
CA ASN A 214 24.61 -1.78 4.59
C ASN A 214 25.49 -0.96 3.61
N GLU A 215 25.99 -1.59 2.54
CA GLU A 215 26.74 -0.90 1.49
C GLU A 215 25.89 0.12 0.71
N GLU A 216 24.59 -0.16 0.51
CA GLU A 216 23.65 0.80 -0.08
C GLU A 216 23.38 1.98 0.85
N ILE A 217 23.18 1.73 2.15
CA ILE A 217 23.00 2.79 3.15
C ILE A 217 24.25 3.67 3.23
N ASP A 218 25.45 3.09 3.22
CA ASP A 218 26.72 3.83 3.20
C ASP A 218 26.86 4.74 1.97
N LYS A 219 26.34 4.31 0.81
CA LYS A 219 26.30 5.14 -0.40
C LYS A 219 25.30 6.30 -0.22
N LEU A 220 24.10 6.03 0.28
CA LEU A 220 23.08 7.06 0.54
C LEU A 220 23.52 8.10 1.57
N ASN A 221 24.31 7.68 2.57
CA ASN A 221 24.91 8.57 3.56
C ASN A 221 25.92 9.55 2.94
N LYS A 222 26.63 9.14 1.87
CA LYS A 222 27.64 9.97 1.19
C LYS A 222 27.06 10.83 0.07
N ASP A 223 25.93 10.43 -0.50
CA ASP A 223 25.26 11.12 -1.60
C ASP A 223 24.67 12.46 -1.14
N LYS A 224 24.86 13.53 -1.92
CA LYS A 224 24.30 14.87 -1.63
C LYS A 224 23.26 15.32 -2.65
N ASP A 225 23.07 14.54 -3.72
CA ASP A 225 22.19 14.91 -4.84
C ASP A 225 20.73 14.53 -4.52
N TYR A 226 20.54 13.46 -3.74
CA TYR A 226 19.21 13.08 -3.26
C TYR A 226 18.75 13.94 -2.07
N SER A 227 17.53 14.48 -2.19
CA SER A 227 16.80 15.03 -1.04
C SER A 227 16.58 13.98 0.04
N THR A 228 16.39 14.42 1.29
CA THR A 228 16.15 13.55 2.44
C THR A 228 14.97 12.58 2.21
N GLN A 229 13.87 13.03 1.59
CA GLN A 229 12.72 12.17 1.28
C GLN A 229 13.05 11.11 0.21
N GLN A 230 13.86 11.45 -0.79
CA GLN A 230 14.32 10.49 -1.80
C GLN A 230 15.22 9.43 -1.17
N LYS A 231 16.12 9.83 -0.26
CA LYS A 231 16.94 8.89 0.51
C LYS A 231 16.08 7.95 1.35
N SER A 232 15.01 8.44 1.97
CA SER A 232 14.05 7.59 2.69
C SER A 232 13.44 6.54 1.76
N PHE A 233 12.99 6.92 0.57
CA PHE A 233 12.47 5.92 -0.38
C PHE A 233 13.53 4.90 -0.81
N LEU A 234 14.76 5.36 -1.10
CA LEU A 234 15.87 4.46 -1.47
C LEU A 234 16.21 3.49 -0.33
N LEU A 235 16.22 3.98 0.92
CA LEU A 235 16.34 3.13 2.11
C LEU A 235 15.24 2.09 2.17
N GLY A 236 13.98 2.47 1.92
CA GLY A 236 12.85 1.53 1.89
C GLY A 236 13.03 0.43 0.84
N PHE A 237 13.55 0.76 -0.35
CA PHE A 237 13.85 -0.24 -1.39
C PHE A 237 15.00 -1.17 -1.00
N SER A 238 16.04 -0.67 -0.33
CA SER A 238 17.12 -1.50 0.22
C SER A 238 16.58 -2.45 1.29
N LEU A 239 15.76 -1.94 2.23
CA LEU A 239 15.16 -2.74 3.30
C LEU A 239 14.14 -3.77 2.80
N LEU A 240 13.49 -3.55 1.65
CA LEU A 240 12.59 -4.53 1.05
C LEU A 240 13.25 -5.87 0.73
N LYS A 241 14.58 -5.93 0.63
CA LYS A 241 15.33 -7.20 0.52
C LYS A 241 15.17 -8.09 1.76
N MET A 242 14.79 -7.52 2.90
CA MET A 242 14.40 -8.24 4.13
C MET A 242 12.92 -8.65 4.15
N GLY A 243 12.14 -8.25 3.14
CA GLY A 243 10.70 -8.51 3.02
C GLY A 243 9.82 -7.37 3.53
N GLU A 244 8.58 -7.32 3.01
CA GLU A 244 7.59 -6.29 3.36
C GLU A 244 7.27 -6.25 4.85
N ASN A 245 7.20 -7.42 5.52
CA ASN A 245 6.93 -7.50 6.95
C ASN A 245 8.01 -6.81 7.80
N PHE A 246 9.28 -6.86 7.37
CA PHE A 246 10.37 -6.19 8.07
C PHE A 246 10.22 -4.67 7.99
N VAL A 247 9.89 -4.16 6.79
CA VAL A 247 9.65 -2.72 6.57
C VAL A 247 8.42 -2.26 7.37
N SER A 248 7.31 -2.98 7.31
CA SER A 248 6.10 -2.66 8.07
C SER A 248 6.35 -2.64 9.58
N ALA A 249 7.13 -3.59 10.11
CA ALA A 249 7.48 -3.64 11.52
C ALA A 249 8.23 -2.38 12.01
N ILE A 250 8.97 -1.71 11.12
CA ILE A 250 9.71 -0.49 11.44
C ILE A 250 8.82 0.75 11.26
N PHE A 251 8.07 0.84 10.16
CA PHE A 251 7.46 2.10 9.73
C PHE A 251 5.95 2.23 10.00
N ASP A 252 5.21 1.14 10.26
CA ASP A 252 3.77 1.23 10.53
C ASP A 252 3.44 2.08 11.76
N LYS A 253 4.36 2.11 12.73
CA LYS A 253 4.27 2.91 13.96
C LYS A 253 5.51 3.77 14.13
N ALA A 254 6.01 4.34 13.03
CA ALA A 254 7.16 5.22 13.05
C ALA A 254 6.93 6.36 14.09
N PRO A 255 7.84 6.53 15.06
CA PRO A 255 7.80 7.63 16.01
C PRO A 255 7.70 8.99 15.29
N SER A 256 6.96 9.94 15.86
CA SER A 256 6.81 11.28 15.27
C SER A 256 8.14 12.03 15.17
N GLU A 257 9.15 11.64 15.96
CA GLU A 257 10.49 12.21 15.87
C GLU A 257 11.19 11.87 14.54
N TRP A 258 10.86 10.74 13.90
CA TRP A 258 11.43 10.32 12.60
C TRP A 258 10.82 11.04 11.41
N LYS A 259 9.73 11.79 11.61
CA LYS A 259 9.04 12.49 10.53
C LYS A 259 9.70 13.82 10.18
N PHE A 260 9.38 14.39 9.03
CA PHE A 260 9.79 15.77 8.78
C PHE A 260 9.15 16.71 9.80
N ARG A 261 9.76 17.86 10.02
CA ARG A 261 9.25 18.90 10.91
C ARG A 261 9.30 20.24 10.20
N ALA A 262 8.37 21.12 10.54
CA ALA A 262 8.51 22.52 10.19
C ALA A 262 9.83 23.07 10.79
N PRO A 263 10.56 23.94 10.07
CA PRO A 263 11.74 24.57 10.64
C PRO A 263 11.36 25.42 11.85
N ILE A 264 12.11 25.27 12.95
CA ILE A 264 11.97 26.10 14.15
C ILE A 264 12.88 27.32 13.96
N LYS A 265 12.43 28.51 14.37
CA LYS A 265 13.24 29.72 14.39
C LYS A 265 14.35 29.54 15.44
N GLU A 266 15.57 29.24 15.01
CA GLU A 266 16.70 29.10 15.94
C GLU A 266 17.20 30.48 16.39
N GLU A 267 17.27 30.71 17.71
CA GLU A 267 17.99 31.84 18.30
C GLU A 267 19.50 31.60 18.19
N THR A 268 20.13 31.65 17.02
CA THR A 268 21.58 31.91 16.94
C THR A 268 22.09 32.15 15.52
N SER A 269 22.38 33.42 15.23
CA SER A 269 23.58 33.93 14.55
C SER A 269 23.25 35.33 14.06
N ILE A 270 24.15 36.29 14.25
CA ILE A 270 24.05 37.65 13.71
C ILE A 270 23.77 37.63 12.18
N THR A 271 24.22 36.58 11.48
CA THR A 271 23.94 36.35 10.06
C THR A 271 22.51 35.88 9.77
N ALA A 272 21.86 35.13 10.67
CA ALA A 272 20.46 34.70 10.56
C ALA A 272 19.50 35.83 10.95
N GLU A 273 19.89 36.69 11.90
CA GLU A 273 19.19 37.94 12.23
C GLU A 273 19.19 38.90 11.04
N LEU A 274 20.35 39.11 10.41
CA LEU A 274 20.47 39.91 9.19
C LEU A 274 19.70 39.29 8.01
N ALA A 275 19.70 37.96 7.85
CA ALA A 275 18.94 37.30 6.78
C ALA A 275 17.41 37.36 7.01
N SER A 276 16.94 37.20 8.25
CA SER A 276 15.53 37.30 8.61
C SER A 276 14.99 38.73 8.50
N MET A 277 15.83 39.75 8.74
CA MET A 277 15.50 41.16 8.48
C MET A 277 15.15 41.45 7.01
N PHE A 278 15.64 40.64 6.05
CA PHE A 278 15.39 40.85 4.63
C PHE A 278 14.37 39.88 4.01
N GLN A 279 13.94 38.80 4.70
CA GLN A 279 13.15 37.75 4.03
C GLN A 279 11.97 37.09 4.79
N SER A 280 11.80 37.18 6.10
CA SER A 280 10.66 36.51 6.77
C SER A 280 9.54 37.49 7.11
N LYS A 281 8.61 37.70 6.18
CA LYS A 281 7.32 38.29 6.53
C LYS A 281 6.55 37.23 7.31
N GLU A 282 6.46 37.39 8.62
CA GLU A 282 5.60 36.56 9.47
C GLU A 282 4.18 36.59 8.90
N VAL A 283 3.57 35.42 8.78
CA VAL A 283 2.22 35.25 8.25
C VAL A 283 1.31 34.85 9.39
N GLU A 284 0.21 35.58 9.55
CA GLU A 284 -0.82 35.28 10.53
C GLU A 284 -1.79 34.25 9.94
N CYS A 285 -1.99 33.14 10.65
CA CYS A 285 -2.87 32.04 10.26
C CYS A 285 -3.90 31.77 11.35
N MET A 286 -5.17 31.62 10.98
CA MET A 286 -6.24 31.20 11.90
C MET A 286 -6.26 29.69 12.05
N ALA A 287 -6.35 29.22 13.29
CA ALA A 287 -6.89 27.92 13.63
C ALA A 287 -8.31 28.07 14.19
N TYR A 288 -9.22 27.23 13.73
CA TYR A 288 -10.61 27.15 14.21
C TYR A 288 -11.03 25.70 14.54
N SER A 289 -10.09 24.76 14.47
CA SER A 289 -10.28 23.31 14.61
C SER A 289 -9.30 22.74 15.64
N SER A 290 -8.86 21.48 15.49
CA SER A 290 -7.93 20.84 16.42
C SER A 290 -6.59 21.58 16.54
N MET A 291 -6.19 22.37 15.53
CA MET A 291 -5.00 23.23 15.61
C MET A 291 -5.12 24.38 16.61
N MET A 292 -6.30 24.65 17.19
CA MET A 292 -6.42 25.57 18.32
C MET A 292 -5.77 24.99 19.59
N CYS A 293 -5.67 23.67 19.71
CA CYS A 293 -4.97 23.05 20.82
C CYS A 293 -3.46 23.14 20.59
N GLY A 294 -2.74 23.77 21.51
CA GLY A 294 -1.29 23.99 21.37
C GLY A 294 -0.51 22.67 21.25
N LYS A 295 -0.98 21.60 21.92
CA LYS A 295 -0.40 20.25 21.81
C LYS A 295 -0.57 19.67 20.40
N GLU A 296 -1.78 19.70 19.87
CA GLU A 296 -2.07 19.19 18.52
C GLU A 296 -1.37 20.02 17.46
N PHE A 297 -1.28 21.34 17.66
CA PHE A 297 -0.62 22.20 16.69
C PHE A 297 0.90 21.99 16.66
N ARG A 298 1.54 21.81 17.83
CA ARG A 298 2.94 21.37 17.90
C ARG A 298 3.14 20.02 17.23
N LEU A 299 2.26 19.06 17.47
CA LEU A 299 2.32 17.74 16.83
C LEU A 299 2.25 17.88 15.30
N ARG A 300 1.32 18.70 14.80
CA ARG A 300 1.13 18.95 13.38
C ARG A 300 2.37 19.54 12.72
N LEU A 301 3.07 20.44 13.41
CA LEU A 301 4.32 21.07 12.94
C LEU A 301 5.58 20.19 13.15
N GLY A 302 5.46 19.03 13.79
CA GLY A 302 6.62 18.21 14.18
C GLY A 302 7.47 18.85 15.31
N TRP A 303 6.84 19.69 16.13
CA TRP A 303 7.43 20.43 17.25
C TRP A 303 7.08 19.84 18.62
N GLN A 304 6.80 18.54 18.70
CA GLN A 304 6.40 17.88 19.96
C GLN A 304 7.40 18.04 21.12
N ASN A 305 8.70 18.22 20.80
CA ASN A 305 9.76 18.41 21.79
C ASN A 305 10.00 19.88 22.15
N LEU A 306 9.31 20.82 21.50
CA LEU A 306 9.39 22.24 21.82
C LEU A 306 8.55 22.50 23.08
N GLU A 307 9.19 23.03 24.12
CA GLU A 307 8.51 23.42 25.36
C GLU A 307 7.36 24.39 25.07
N GLU A 308 6.25 24.23 25.79
CA GLU A 308 5.04 25.00 25.54
C GLU A 308 5.25 26.52 25.66
N THR A 309 6.03 26.96 26.64
CA THR A 309 6.34 28.38 26.84
C THR A 309 7.07 28.95 25.63
N LYS A 310 8.05 28.22 25.09
CA LYS A 310 8.81 28.63 23.90
C LYS A 310 7.94 28.64 22.65
N PHE A 311 7.09 27.62 22.50
CA PHE A 311 6.10 27.57 21.43
C PHE A 311 5.19 28.81 21.48
N ARG A 312 4.58 29.12 22.62
CA ARG A 312 3.69 30.28 22.79
C ARG A 312 4.40 31.61 22.52
N GLN A 313 5.66 31.74 22.91
CA GLN A 313 6.48 32.92 22.59
C GLN A 313 6.73 33.05 21.08
N GLN A 314 7.03 31.94 20.41
CA GLN A 314 7.34 31.93 18.98
C GLN A 314 6.11 32.21 18.11
N VAL A 315 4.96 31.57 18.41
CA VAL A 315 3.76 31.68 17.57
C VAL A 315 2.77 32.74 18.05
N ASN A 316 2.98 33.33 19.22
CA ASN A 316 2.19 34.40 19.83
C ASN A 316 0.66 34.25 19.60
N PRO A 317 0.03 33.25 20.22
CA PRO A 317 -1.38 32.94 19.95
C PRO A 317 -2.31 34.05 20.44
N VAL A 318 -3.20 34.52 19.57
CA VAL A 318 -4.17 35.58 19.90
C VAL A 318 -5.58 35.16 19.50
N LYS A 319 -6.57 35.37 20.37
CA LYS A 319 -7.98 35.13 20.04
C LYS A 319 -8.47 36.01 18.90
N CYS A 320 -9.33 35.44 18.05
CA CYS A 320 -10.00 36.18 17.00
C CYS A 320 -11.42 35.66 16.73
N THR A 321 -12.17 36.46 15.99
CA THR A 321 -13.54 36.17 15.57
C THR A 321 -13.68 36.40 14.07
N LEU A 322 -14.15 35.39 13.36
CA LEU A 322 -14.50 35.44 11.95
C LEU A 322 -16.03 35.52 11.81
N LYS A 323 -16.52 36.63 11.27
CA LYS A 323 -17.95 36.89 11.04
C LYS A 323 -18.37 36.44 9.64
N GLY A 324 -19.63 36.02 9.48
CA GLY A 324 -20.20 35.56 8.22
C GLY A 324 -19.86 34.09 7.88
N PHE A 325 -19.38 33.32 8.86
CA PHE A 325 -18.98 31.93 8.69
C PHE A 325 -19.50 31.06 9.82
N GLU A 326 -19.65 29.77 9.57
CA GLU A 326 -20.00 28.78 10.56
C GLU A 326 -19.08 27.55 10.49
N LEU A 327 -18.72 27.03 11.67
CA LEU A 327 -17.97 25.79 11.81
C LEU A 327 -18.87 24.60 11.45
N VAL A 328 -18.42 23.79 10.48
CA VAL A 328 -19.07 22.55 10.05
C VAL A 328 -18.05 21.42 9.98
N PHE A 329 -18.50 20.17 9.84
CA PHE A 329 -17.65 18.98 9.78
C PHE A 329 -17.82 18.22 8.47
N ASN A 330 -17.74 18.93 7.35
CA ASN A 330 -18.03 18.39 6.03
C ASN A 330 -16.79 18.13 5.16
N LYS A 331 -15.57 18.27 5.69
CA LYS A 331 -14.37 17.87 4.94
C LYS A 331 -14.23 16.34 4.96
N PRO A 332 -14.23 15.67 3.80
CA PRO A 332 -14.04 14.22 3.74
C PRO A 332 -12.62 13.81 4.14
N ILE A 333 -12.52 12.63 4.75
CA ILE A 333 -11.26 11.96 5.06
C ILE A 333 -11.09 10.82 4.04
N GLU A 334 -9.87 10.62 3.55
CA GLU A 334 -9.59 9.56 2.59
C GLU A 334 -9.91 8.19 3.19
N ASN A 335 -10.66 7.35 2.45
CA ASN A 335 -11.16 6.05 2.89
C ASN A 335 -12.11 6.05 4.10
N ASP A 336 -12.59 7.22 4.54
CA ASP A 336 -13.68 7.33 5.52
C ASP A 336 -14.93 7.92 4.87
N THR A 337 -16.07 7.26 5.09
CA THR A 337 -17.36 7.66 4.51
C THR A 337 -18.29 8.33 5.51
N ILE A 338 -17.94 8.28 6.80
CA ILE A 338 -18.82 8.64 7.90
C ILE A 338 -18.25 9.83 8.67
N HIS A 339 -16.93 9.87 8.88
CA HIS A 339 -16.30 10.96 9.60
C HIS A 339 -15.92 12.15 8.71
N GLY A 340 -16.02 13.34 9.28
CA GLY A 340 -15.62 14.59 8.64
C GLY A 340 -14.77 15.48 9.54
N HIS A 341 -13.78 16.14 8.94
CA HIS A 341 -12.97 17.16 9.61
C HIS A 341 -13.62 18.55 9.51
N ALA A 342 -13.17 19.42 10.40
CA ALA A 342 -13.67 20.78 10.51
C ALA A 342 -13.47 21.58 9.21
N ASN A 343 -14.45 22.39 8.87
CA ASN A 343 -14.41 23.34 7.77
C ASN A 343 -15.24 24.57 8.17
N ILE A 344 -15.09 25.66 7.42
CA ILE A 344 -15.94 26.84 7.57
C ILE A 344 -16.71 27.09 6.28
N VAL A 345 -18.00 27.41 6.42
CA VAL A 345 -18.89 27.75 5.31
C VAL A 345 -19.51 29.12 5.54
N SER A 346 -19.77 29.87 4.47
CA SER A 346 -20.37 31.19 4.57
C SER A 346 -21.82 31.10 5.01
N VAL A 347 -22.15 31.74 6.14
CA VAL A 347 -23.50 31.77 6.71
C VAL A 347 -23.75 33.20 7.19
N GLU A 348 -24.89 33.77 6.78
CA GLU A 348 -25.30 35.11 7.20
C GLU A 348 -25.43 35.15 8.73
N ASN A 349 -24.80 36.14 9.37
CA ASN A 349 -24.70 36.25 10.84
C ASN A 349 -23.97 35.09 11.55
N GLY A 350 -23.35 34.17 10.81
CA GLY A 350 -22.50 33.13 11.38
C GLY A 350 -21.27 33.72 12.07
N ILE A 351 -20.84 33.07 13.15
CA ILE A 351 -19.62 33.44 13.89
C ILE A 351 -18.79 32.20 14.13
N VAL A 352 -17.48 32.30 13.84
CA VAL A 352 -16.45 31.32 14.20
C VAL A 352 -15.42 32.02 15.07
N GLU A 353 -15.25 31.57 16.31
CA GLU A 353 -14.11 31.97 17.14
C GLU A 353 -12.92 31.03 16.89
N GLY A 354 -11.72 31.57 17.00
CA GLY A 354 -10.49 30.81 16.79
C GLY A 354 -9.26 31.53 17.33
N VAL A 355 -8.10 31.02 16.94
CA VAL A 355 -6.78 31.49 17.41
C VAL A 355 -5.91 31.84 16.22
N VAL A 356 -5.37 33.05 16.21
CA VAL A 356 -4.35 33.48 15.26
C VAL A 356 -2.98 33.08 15.78
N TYR A 357 -2.21 32.43 14.94
CA TYR A 357 -0.81 32.12 15.16
C TYR A 357 0.06 32.84 14.15
N LYS A 358 1.21 33.36 14.62
CA LYS A 358 2.26 33.92 13.77
C LYS A 358 3.22 32.80 13.36
N LEU A 359 3.36 32.61 12.06
CA LEU A 359 4.21 31.57 11.50
C LEU A 359 5.18 32.16 10.49
N ASP A 360 6.40 31.62 10.47
CA ASP A 360 7.30 31.85 9.35
C ASP A 360 6.75 31.18 8.08
N ARG A 361 7.05 31.77 6.92
CA ARG A 361 6.57 31.26 5.63
C ARG A 361 6.90 29.78 5.41
N SER A 362 8.06 29.33 5.85
CA SER A 362 8.49 27.93 5.74
C SER A 362 7.67 26.97 6.61
N ALA A 363 7.22 27.40 7.79
CA ALA A 363 6.29 26.61 8.61
C ALA A 363 4.90 26.56 7.97
N LEU A 364 4.49 27.65 7.32
CA LEU A 364 3.23 27.69 6.58
C LEU A 364 3.28 26.82 5.30
N ASP A 365 4.40 26.82 4.57
CA ASP A 365 4.63 25.95 3.40
C ASP A 365 4.70 24.46 3.80
N TYR A 366 5.12 24.17 5.03
CA TYR A 366 5.04 22.83 5.61
C TYR A 366 3.57 22.46 5.90
N LEU A 367 2.79 23.36 6.54
CA LEU A 367 1.37 23.13 6.78
C LEU A 367 0.57 22.93 5.49
N ASP A 368 0.90 23.64 4.39
CA ASP A 368 0.26 23.42 3.09
C ASP A 368 0.37 21.98 2.59
N LYS A 369 1.49 21.30 2.91
CA LYS A 369 1.72 19.90 2.53
C LYS A 369 0.99 18.93 3.45
N GLU A 370 0.82 19.30 4.71
CA GLU A 370 0.15 18.48 5.73
C GLU A 370 -1.38 18.62 5.73
N GLU A 371 -1.91 19.78 5.35
CA GLU A 371 -3.34 20.09 5.26
C GLU A 371 -3.95 19.67 3.92
N ILE A 372 -3.69 18.42 3.50
CA ILE A 372 -4.20 17.86 2.25
C ILE A 372 -5.74 17.96 2.20
N GLY A 373 -6.26 18.51 1.10
CA GLY A 373 -7.68 18.75 0.88
C GLY A 373 -8.21 20.05 1.49
N TYR A 374 -7.32 20.93 1.99
CA TYR A 374 -7.63 22.32 2.28
C TYR A 374 -6.89 23.25 1.31
N ILE A 375 -7.46 24.43 1.08
CA ILE A 375 -6.83 25.56 0.42
C ILE A 375 -6.73 26.74 1.39
N ARG A 376 -5.61 27.47 1.37
CA ARG A 376 -5.52 28.73 2.11
C ARG A 376 -6.28 29.84 1.40
N LYS A 377 -7.05 30.61 2.15
CA LYS A 377 -7.64 31.88 1.72
C LYS A 377 -7.31 32.99 2.70
N GLU A 378 -7.13 34.19 2.19
CA GLU A 378 -7.04 35.39 3.01
C GLU A 378 -8.46 35.82 3.41
N LEU A 379 -8.74 35.83 4.71
CA LEU A 379 -10.00 36.32 5.29
C LEU A 379 -9.73 37.43 6.31
N THR A 380 -10.74 38.26 6.53
CA THR A 380 -10.70 39.31 7.56
C THR A 380 -11.29 38.78 8.85
N VAL A 381 -10.54 38.87 9.95
CA VAL A 381 -11.04 38.56 11.30
C VAL A 381 -10.95 39.78 12.21
N THR A 382 -11.74 39.78 13.27
CA THR A 382 -11.64 40.74 14.37
C THR A 382 -10.77 40.15 15.47
N ASN A 383 -9.70 40.84 15.88
CA ASN A 383 -8.86 40.42 17.00
C ASN A 383 -9.47 40.81 18.36
N ALA A 384 -8.83 40.43 19.46
CA ALA A 384 -9.27 40.78 20.82
C ALA A 384 -9.36 42.29 21.12
N GLU A 385 -8.71 43.14 20.31
CA GLU A 385 -8.75 44.61 20.43
C GLU A 385 -9.84 45.25 19.54
N ASN A 386 -10.75 44.45 18.98
CA ASN A 386 -11.77 44.88 18.00
C ASN A 386 -11.20 45.47 16.71
N LYS A 387 -9.96 45.14 16.35
CA LYS A 387 -9.34 45.54 15.08
C LYS A 387 -9.53 44.46 14.02
N GLU A 388 -9.87 44.89 12.81
CA GLU A 388 -9.92 44.01 11.64
C GLU A 388 -8.52 43.77 11.08
N ILE A 389 -8.16 42.50 10.92
CA ILE A 389 -6.87 42.05 10.37
C ILE A 389 -7.10 40.98 9.30
N LYS A 390 -6.26 40.99 8.27
CA LYS A 390 -6.28 40.00 7.18
C LYS A 390 -5.32 38.86 7.52
N ILE A 391 -5.84 37.63 7.55
CA ILE A 391 -5.09 36.45 7.93
C ILE A 391 -5.35 35.29 6.98
N GLN A 392 -4.44 34.32 6.96
CA GLN A 392 -4.62 33.08 6.21
C GLN A 392 -5.52 32.11 6.98
N VAL A 393 -6.44 31.45 6.27
CA VAL A 393 -7.37 30.47 6.84
C VAL A 393 -7.46 29.28 5.89
N TYR A 394 -7.34 28.06 6.41
CA TYR A 394 -7.52 26.83 5.63
C TYR A 394 -9.01 26.53 5.48
N ILE A 395 -9.49 26.32 4.26
CA ILE A 395 -10.88 25.97 3.94
C ILE A 395 -10.89 24.72 3.09
N ALA A 396 -11.80 23.78 3.36
CA ALA A 396 -11.85 22.51 2.65
C ALA A 396 -12.09 22.74 1.15
N GLU A 397 -11.29 22.08 0.31
CA GLU A 397 -11.40 22.16 -1.16
C GLU A 397 -12.59 21.36 -1.68
N SER A 398 -12.88 20.23 -1.03
CA SER A 398 -14.02 19.36 -1.33
C SER A 398 -14.84 19.13 -0.06
N THR A 399 -16.15 19.05 -0.20
CA THR A 399 -17.09 18.85 0.91
C THR A 399 -18.02 17.67 0.65
N ARG A 400 -18.53 17.07 1.73
CA ARG A 400 -19.55 16.02 1.70
C ARG A 400 -20.55 16.23 2.84
N GLU A 401 -21.83 16.21 2.50
CA GLU A 401 -22.93 16.34 3.45
C GLU A 401 -23.10 15.08 4.32
N GLY A 402 -23.64 15.27 5.52
CA GLY A 402 -23.98 14.17 6.45
C GLY A 402 -22.80 13.59 7.24
N LEU A 403 -21.59 14.13 7.06
CA LEU A 403 -20.43 13.75 7.86
C LEU A 403 -20.50 14.32 9.28
N LYS A 404 -19.89 13.60 10.24
CA LYS A 404 -19.80 14.00 11.65
C LYS A 404 -18.36 13.88 12.15
N PRO A 405 -17.90 14.69 13.12
CA PRO A 405 -16.60 14.48 13.74
C PRO A 405 -16.58 13.17 14.55
N SER A 406 -15.39 12.58 14.68
CA SER A 406 -15.17 11.62 15.77
C SER A 406 -15.15 12.34 17.11
N LYS A 407 -15.47 11.62 18.18
CA LYS A 407 -15.46 12.17 19.54
C LYS A 407 -14.08 12.69 19.93
N ASP A 408 -13.03 11.89 19.70
CA ASP A 408 -11.65 12.26 19.99
C ASP A 408 -11.22 13.53 19.23
N TYR A 409 -11.71 13.71 18.00
CA TYR A 409 -11.41 14.92 17.22
C TYR A 409 -12.13 16.15 17.78
N LEU A 410 -13.40 16.02 18.18
CA LEU A 410 -14.17 17.10 18.78
C LEU A 410 -13.58 17.52 20.15
N ASP A 411 -13.14 16.57 20.96
CA ASP A 411 -12.51 16.83 22.25
C ASP A 411 -11.25 17.68 22.10
N LYS A 412 -10.42 17.44 21.08
CA LYS A 412 -9.25 18.29 20.76
C LYS A 412 -9.62 19.73 20.42
N ILE A 413 -10.72 19.94 19.72
CA ILE A 413 -11.23 21.29 19.40
C ILE A 413 -11.66 22.01 20.69
N LEU A 414 -12.39 21.30 21.55
CA LEU A 414 -12.84 21.82 22.84
C LEU A 414 -11.66 22.14 23.77
N ASP A 415 -10.64 21.29 23.80
CA ASP A 415 -9.41 21.53 24.56
C ASP A 415 -8.72 22.81 24.10
N GLY A 416 -8.56 23.02 22.79
CA GLY A 416 -8.00 24.26 22.24
C GLY A 416 -8.85 25.50 22.54
N ALA A 417 -10.18 25.37 22.44
CA ALA A 417 -11.11 26.46 22.76
C ALA A 417 -11.01 26.88 24.24
N ARG A 418 -10.90 25.91 25.15
CA ARG A 418 -10.72 26.13 26.59
C ARG A 418 -9.33 26.66 26.92
N GLU A 419 -8.28 26.10 26.31
CA GLU A 419 -6.87 26.52 26.44
C GLU A 419 -6.70 28.02 26.16
N HIS A 420 -7.37 28.51 25.12
CA HIS A 420 -7.32 29.92 24.73
C HIS A 420 -8.45 30.79 25.30
N GLN A 421 -9.33 30.22 26.14
CA GLN A 421 -10.44 30.92 26.77
C GLN A 421 -11.33 31.64 25.73
N LEU A 422 -11.76 30.90 24.71
CA LEU A 422 -12.83 31.34 23.81
C LEU A 422 -14.13 31.55 24.60
N SER A 423 -15.12 32.22 24.00
CA SER A 423 -16.35 32.54 24.73
C SER A 423 -17.08 31.28 25.19
N GLN A 424 -17.71 31.35 26.36
CA GLN A 424 -18.47 30.24 26.91
C GLN A 424 -19.65 29.86 25.99
N GLU A 425 -20.25 30.85 25.32
CA GLU A 425 -21.29 30.64 24.32
C GLU A 425 -20.78 29.78 23.15
N TYR A 426 -19.59 30.10 22.63
CA TYR A 426 -18.99 29.35 21.54
C TYR A 426 -18.58 27.94 21.95
N ILE A 427 -18.00 27.77 23.14
CA ILE A 427 -17.65 26.44 23.68
C ILE A 427 -18.92 25.57 23.79
N THR A 428 -20.00 26.10 24.37
CA THR A 428 -21.27 25.38 24.48
C THR A 428 -21.91 25.10 23.12
N LYS A 429 -21.68 25.94 22.10
CA LYS A 429 -22.08 25.65 20.71
C LYS A 429 -21.35 24.40 20.18
N ILE A 430 -20.04 24.28 20.40
CA ILE A 430 -19.24 23.13 19.98
C ILE A 430 -19.63 21.86 20.75
N GLU A 431 -19.89 21.95 22.06
CA GLU A 431 -20.29 20.82 22.90
C GLU A 431 -21.62 20.17 22.46
N LYS A 432 -22.48 20.91 21.76
CA LYS A 432 -23.76 20.40 21.22
C LYS A 432 -23.63 19.71 19.87
N ILE A 433 -22.44 19.70 19.28
CA ILE A 433 -22.22 19.07 17.98
C ILE A 433 -22.23 17.55 18.16
N GLU A 434 -23.04 16.89 17.33
CA GLU A 434 -23.14 15.44 17.36
C GLU A 434 -21.86 14.79 16.82
N SER A 435 -21.22 13.94 17.63
CA SER A 435 -20.01 13.19 17.28
C SER A 435 -20.26 11.68 17.21
N LEU A 436 -19.45 10.98 16.43
CA LEU A 436 -19.46 9.52 16.35
C LEU A 436 -18.28 8.91 17.12
N SER A 437 -18.46 7.67 17.57
CA SER A 437 -17.44 6.92 18.34
C SER A 437 -16.38 6.31 17.43
#